data_AF-A0A5E7YZU2-F1
#
_entry.id   AF-A0A5E7YZU2-F1
#
_cell.length_a   1.000
_cell.length_b   1.000
_cell.length_c   1.000
_cell.angle_alpha   90.00
_cell.angle_beta   90.00
_cell.angle_gamma   90.00
#
_symmetry.space_group_name_H-M   'P 1'
#
loop_
_entity.id
_entity.type
_entity.pdbx_description
1 polymer ?
#
loop_
_entity_poly.entity_id
_entity_poly.type
_entity_poly.pdbx_seq_one_letter_code
_entity_poly.pdbx_strand_id
1 'polypeptide(L)'
;MAENSNGSSKTASVIIILVLVLVVLAGGYYLFMYKPQQEAKEKARLEQIAKEEAEKKRQEQEAQKKVKYEELIKNADVAFAEENWETANSLYAEAAALLPDQQYAKDQLALVRAKLDELAAKQTPGTIETVASPTGRFYVVVSSSVDGDLAMDYANKLAKEGNSLKIINPSGTNKLFHRVSVDDYPTWDEAVAATSSFSAFGEGVWVLKY
;
A
#
# COMPACT_ATOMS: atom_id res chain seq x y z
N MET A 1 -4.10 80.18 80.02
CA MET A 1 -4.09 79.94 78.56
C MET A 1 -3.42 78.60 78.30
N ALA A 2 -4.12 77.61 77.73
CA ALA A 2 -3.53 76.34 77.33
C ALA A 2 -3.35 76.34 75.81
N GLU A 3 -2.09 76.38 75.35
CA GLU A 3 -1.72 76.53 73.95
C GLU A 3 -1.39 75.15 73.33
N ASN A 4 -2.41 74.60 72.67
CA ASN A 4 -2.42 73.76 71.48
C ASN A 4 -1.11 73.04 71.05
N SER A 5 -0.86 71.82 71.56
CA SER A 5 0.10 70.85 71.01
C SER A 5 -0.54 69.85 70.00
N ASN A 6 -1.66 70.22 69.38
CA ASN A 6 -2.52 69.26 68.64
C ASN A 6 -2.23 69.14 67.13
N GLY A 7 -1.09 69.70 66.67
CA GLY A 7 -0.72 69.76 65.24
C GLY A 7 0.19 68.63 64.74
N SER A 8 1.13 68.14 65.58
CA SER A 8 2.20 67.21 65.16
C SER A 8 1.76 65.73 65.08
N SER A 9 0.84 65.30 65.96
CA SER A 9 0.32 63.93 65.93
C SER A 9 -0.61 63.67 64.75
N LYS A 10 -1.41 64.68 64.35
CA LYS A 10 -2.35 64.57 63.22
C LYS A 10 -1.63 64.52 61.88
N THR A 11 -0.56 65.30 61.70
CA THR A 11 0.26 65.25 60.48
C THR A 11 0.99 63.91 60.35
N ALA A 12 1.54 63.37 61.44
CA ALA A 12 2.13 62.03 61.44
C ALA A 12 1.10 60.93 61.09
N SER A 13 -0.11 60.99 61.65
CA SER A 13 -1.18 60.04 61.30
C SER A 13 -1.65 60.16 59.85
N VAL A 14 -1.74 61.37 59.30
CA VAL A 14 -2.11 61.60 57.88
C VAL A 14 -1.05 61.04 56.93
N ILE A 15 0.24 61.21 57.26
CA ILE A 15 1.35 60.65 56.48
C ILE A 15 1.31 59.11 56.50
N ILE A 16 1.04 58.49 57.65
CA ILE A 16 0.92 57.02 57.76
C ILE A 16 -0.25 56.50 56.90
N ILE A 17 -1.40 57.19 56.92
CA ILE A 17 -2.56 56.82 56.10
C ILE A 17 -2.25 56.96 54.61
N LEU A 18 -1.58 58.03 54.19
CA LEU A 18 -1.16 58.22 52.80
C LEU A 18 -0.20 57.14 52.33
N VAL A 19 0.76 56.73 53.16
CA VAL A 19 1.68 55.63 52.85
C VAL A 19 0.92 54.30 52.72
N LEU A 20 -0.03 54.02 53.62
CA LEU A 20 -0.88 52.82 53.52
C LEU A 20 -1.72 52.82 52.24
N VAL A 21 -2.30 53.96 51.87
CA VAL A 21 -3.05 54.11 50.62
C VAL A 21 -2.15 53.89 49.41
N LEU A 22 -0.93 54.42 49.40
CA LEU A 22 0.04 54.20 48.32
C LEU A 22 0.45 52.73 48.20
N VAL A 23 0.64 52.02 49.32
CA VAL A 23 0.96 50.58 49.32
C VAL A 23 -0.21 49.77 48.77
N VAL A 24 -1.45 50.11 49.14
CA VAL A 24 -2.67 49.45 48.62
C VAL A 24 -2.85 49.74 47.12
N LEU A 25 -2.61 50.98 46.68
CA LEU A 25 -2.67 51.35 45.26
C LEU A 25 -1.57 50.66 44.45
N ALA A 26 -0.35 50.58 44.97
CA ALA A 26 0.76 49.88 44.33
C ALA A 26 0.49 48.37 44.26
N GLY A 27 -0.03 47.76 45.33
CA GLY A 27 -0.43 46.36 45.37
C GLY A 27 -1.60 46.06 44.42
N GLY A 28 -2.61 46.93 44.38
CA GLY A 28 -3.73 46.86 43.45
C GLY A 28 -3.29 47.00 42.00
N TYR A 29 -2.39 47.94 41.71
CA TYR A 29 -1.79 48.13 40.37
C TYR A 29 -0.97 46.91 39.94
N TYR A 30 -0.16 46.35 40.84
CA TYR A 30 0.65 45.16 40.58
C TYR A 30 -0.23 43.93 40.27
N LEU A 31 -1.28 43.71 41.05
CA LEU A 31 -2.23 42.61 40.82
C LEU A 31 -3.04 42.79 39.54
N PHE A 32 -3.46 44.02 39.23
CA PHE A 32 -4.31 44.31 38.08
C PHE A 32 -3.54 44.34 36.75
N MET A 33 -2.35 44.95 36.70
CA MET A 33 -1.59 45.09 35.44
C MET A 33 -0.50 44.03 35.24
N TYR A 34 0.22 43.62 36.29
CA TYR A 34 1.44 42.81 36.14
C TYR A 34 1.17 41.30 36.19
N LYS A 35 0.26 40.87 37.06
CA LYS A 35 -0.14 39.45 37.21
C LYS A 35 -0.74 38.83 35.92
N PRO A 36 -1.72 39.45 35.24
CA PRO A 36 -2.28 38.87 34.01
C PRO A 36 -1.28 38.84 32.85
N GLN A 37 -0.30 39.75 32.83
CA GLN A 37 0.73 39.77 31.79
C GLN A 37 1.70 38.58 31.90
N GLN A 38 1.99 38.11 33.12
CA GLN A 38 2.84 36.94 33.35
C GLN A 38 2.14 35.64 32.93
N GLU A 39 0.87 35.48 33.31
CA GLU A 39 0.07 34.33 32.89
C GLU A 39 -0.08 34.26 31.37
N ALA A 40 -0.26 35.41 30.71
CA ALA A 40 -0.29 35.49 29.24
C ALA A 40 1.05 35.10 28.59
N LYS A 41 2.19 35.53 29.17
CA LYS A 41 3.53 35.16 28.67
C LYS A 41 3.84 33.69 28.89
N GLU A 42 3.52 33.14 30.05
CA GLU A 42 3.71 31.72 30.35
C GLU A 42 2.83 30.85 29.46
N LYS A 43 1.56 31.25 29.26
CA LYS A 43 0.67 30.57 28.32
C LYS A 43 1.20 30.64 26.89
N ALA A 44 1.68 31.80 26.44
CA ALA A 44 2.28 31.94 25.11
C ALA A 44 3.52 31.06 24.94
N ARG A 45 4.35 30.93 25.99
CA ARG A 45 5.52 30.04 26.00
C ARG A 45 5.12 28.57 25.94
N LEU A 46 4.11 28.16 26.70
CA LEU A 46 3.55 26.81 26.66
C LEU A 46 2.94 26.48 25.30
N GLU A 47 2.22 27.43 24.69
CA GLU A 47 1.67 27.27 23.34
C GLU A 47 2.77 27.19 22.27
N GLN A 48 3.86 27.94 22.40
CA GLN A 48 5.03 27.81 21.52
C GLN A 48 5.69 26.44 21.65
N ILE A 49 5.92 25.96 22.87
CA ILE A 49 6.48 24.63 23.13
C ILE A 49 5.58 23.55 22.53
N ALA A 50 4.25 23.65 22.73
CA ALA A 50 3.31 22.69 22.16
C ALA A 50 3.30 22.70 20.62
N LYS A 51 3.47 23.88 20.00
CA LYS A 51 3.59 23.99 18.53
C LYS A 51 4.92 23.42 18.02
N GLU A 52 6.03 23.68 18.70
CA GLU A 52 7.35 23.13 18.36
C GLU A 52 7.37 21.61 18.50
N GLU A 53 6.78 21.05 19.56
CA GLU A 53 6.65 19.60 19.73
C GLU A 53 5.76 18.97 18.65
N ALA A 54 4.64 19.60 18.31
CA ALA A 54 3.77 19.13 17.23
C ALA A 54 4.47 19.18 15.87
N GLU A 55 5.22 20.23 15.59
CA GLU A 55 6.03 20.37 14.38
C GLU A 55 7.11 19.29 14.31
N LYS A 56 7.89 19.12 15.39
CA LYS A 56 8.93 18.09 15.48
C LYS A 56 8.35 16.69 15.27
N LYS A 57 7.22 16.39 15.90
CA LYS A 57 6.53 15.11 15.72
C LYS A 57 6.05 14.92 14.28
N ARG A 58 5.56 15.98 13.62
CA ARG A 58 5.17 15.93 12.21
C ARG A 58 6.39 15.63 11.31
N GLN A 59 7.51 16.31 11.55
CA GLN A 59 8.75 16.08 10.83
C GLN A 59 9.29 14.66 11.02
N GLU A 60 9.25 14.13 12.24
CA GLU A 60 9.64 12.74 12.53
C GLU A 60 8.75 11.74 11.78
N GLN A 61 7.43 11.97 11.75
CA GLN A 61 6.50 11.12 11.01
C GLN A 61 6.75 11.19 9.49
N GLU A 62 6.99 12.39 8.95
CA GLU A 62 7.33 12.57 7.54
C GLU A 62 8.65 11.88 7.18
N ALA A 63 9.67 11.96 8.05
CA ALA A 63 10.94 11.27 7.87
C ALA A 63 10.77 9.74 7.89
N GLN A 64 9.97 9.21 8.84
CA GLN A 64 9.67 7.78 8.89
C GLN A 64 8.94 7.29 7.63
N LYS A 65 7.99 8.07 7.11
CA LYS A 65 7.33 7.75 5.84
C LYS A 65 8.30 7.70 4.67
N LYS A 66 9.27 8.63 4.62
CA LYS A 66 10.32 8.63 3.59
C LYS A 66 11.21 7.38 3.66
N VAL A 67 11.67 7.02 4.86
CA VAL A 67 12.49 5.81 5.05
C VAL A 67 11.73 4.56 4.64
N LYS A 68 10.48 4.42 5.09
CA LYS A 68 9.65 3.26 4.71
C LYS A 68 9.35 3.25 3.21
N TYR A 69 9.15 4.41 2.59
CA TYR A 69 8.99 4.52 1.14
C TYR A 69 10.24 4.02 0.39
N GLU A 70 11.43 4.47 0.78
CA GLU A 70 12.69 4.04 0.16
C GLU A 70 12.90 2.52 0.26
N GLU A 71 12.58 1.93 1.41
CA GLU A 71 12.62 0.48 1.61
C GLU A 71 11.63 -0.27 0.72
N LEU A 72 10.37 0.21 0.65
CA LEU A 72 9.35 -0.37 -0.22
C LEU A 72 9.77 -0.31 -1.68
N ILE A 73 10.31 0.83 -2.15
CA ILE A 73 10.80 0.98 -3.52
C ILE A 73 11.94 0.01 -3.80
N LYS A 74 12.95 -0.06 -2.93
CA LYS A 74 14.07 -0.98 -3.11
C LYS A 74 13.60 -2.43 -3.25
N ASN A 75 12.68 -2.87 -2.39
CA ASN A 75 12.15 -4.23 -2.43
C ASN A 75 11.25 -4.46 -3.66
N ALA A 76 10.49 -3.44 -4.07
CA ALA A 76 9.65 -3.48 -5.27
C ALA A 76 10.49 -3.58 -6.55
N ASP A 77 11.59 -2.81 -6.63
CA ASP A 77 12.54 -2.84 -7.74
C ASP A 77 13.19 -4.22 -7.88
N VAL A 78 13.55 -4.86 -6.75
CA VAL A 78 14.07 -6.25 -6.73
C VAL A 78 13.01 -7.22 -7.24
N ALA A 79 11.80 -7.18 -6.70
CA ALA A 79 10.71 -8.06 -7.14
C ALA A 79 10.36 -7.85 -8.63
N PHE A 80 10.45 -6.62 -9.12
CA PHE A 80 10.28 -6.28 -10.52
C PHE A 80 11.37 -6.91 -11.39
N ALA A 81 12.64 -6.83 -10.97
CA ALA A 81 13.76 -7.43 -11.68
C ALA A 81 13.72 -8.98 -11.69
N GLU A 82 13.12 -9.58 -10.66
CA GLU A 82 12.88 -11.03 -10.56
C GLU A 82 11.61 -11.47 -11.31
N GLU A 83 10.94 -10.57 -12.03
CA GLU A 83 9.66 -10.81 -12.72
C GLU A 83 8.54 -11.30 -11.79
N ASN A 84 8.67 -11.06 -10.49
CA ASN A 84 7.63 -11.34 -9.50
C ASN A 84 6.61 -10.21 -9.50
N TRP A 85 5.79 -10.17 -10.56
CA TRP A 85 4.86 -9.08 -10.85
C TRP A 85 3.82 -8.87 -9.75
N GLU A 86 3.35 -9.93 -9.09
CA GLU A 86 2.39 -9.81 -7.98
C GLU A 86 3.00 -9.10 -6.77
N THR A 87 4.20 -9.50 -6.36
CA THR A 87 4.92 -8.90 -5.24
C THR A 87 5.30 -7.45 -5.54
N ALA A 88 5.80 -7.19 -6.75
CA ALA A 88 6.11 -5.84 -7.21
C ALA A 88 4.87 -4.93 -7.19
N ASN A 89 3.70 -5.42 -7.66
CA ASN A 89 2.45 -4.65 -7.65
C ASN A 89 2.04 -4.27 -6.23
N SER A 90 2.14 -5.20 -5.28
CA SER A 90 1.80 -4.92 -3.88
C SER A 90 2.73 -3.85 -3.27
N LEU A 91 4.05 -4.00 -3.45
CA LEU A 91 5.04 -3.10 -2.85
C LEU A 91 4.98 -1.68 -3.46
N TYR A 92 4.84 -1.55 -4.79
CA TYR A 92 4.65 -0.24 -5.42
C TYR A 92 3.31 0.39 -5.06
N ALA A 93 2.25 -0.40 -4.88
CA ALA A 93 0.96 0.12 -4.42
C ALA A 93 1.05 0.67 -2.99
N GLU A 94 1.74 -0.03 -2.09
CA GLU A 94 1.98 0.47 -0.73
C GLU A 94 2.85 1.73 -0.74
N ALA A 95 3.91 1.76 -1.56
CA ALA A 95 4.77 2.94 -1.72
C ALA A 95 4.00 4.16 -2.26
N ALA A 96 3.16 3.96 -3.29
CA ALA A 96 2.34 5.00 -3.88
C ALA A 96 1.24 5.52 -2.92
N ALA A 97 0.72 4.65 -2.05
CA ALA A 97 -0.22 5.05 -1.00
C ALA A 97 0.47 5.81 0.15
N LEU A 98 1.72 5.46 0.47
CA LEU A 98 2.49 6.06 1.55
C LEU A 98 2.95 7.48 1.21
N LEU A 99 3.44 7.70 -0.01
CA LEU A 99 3.82 9.01 -0.54
C LEU A 99 3.19 9.24 -1.93
N PRO A 100 1.93 9.70 -1.97
CA PRO A 100 1.20 9.94 -3.21
C PRO A 100 1.82 11.00 -4.13
N ASP A 101 2.73 11.84 -3.62
CA ASP A 101 3.41 12.86 -4.42
C ASP A 101 4.56 12.28 -5.27
N GLN A 102 4.99 11.05 -5.00
CA GLN A 102 6.08 10.41 -5.72
C GLN A 102 5.58 9.76 -7.01
N GLN A 103 6.00 10.32 -8.14
CA GLN A 103 5.58 9.85 -9.45
C GLN A 103 6.18 8.48 -9.81
N TYR A 104 7.42 8.21 -9.38
CA TYR A 104 8.11 6.95 -9.66
C TYR A 104 7.29 5.72 -9.24
N ALA A 105 6.78 5.69 -8.01
CA ALA A 105 5.97 4.57 -7.52
C ALA A 105 4.70 4.34 -8.36
N LYS A 106 4.06 5.42 -8.81
CA LYS A 106 2.86 5.36 -9.65
C LYS A 106 3.17 4.82 -11.04
N ASP A 107 4.26 5.31 -11.64
CA ASP A 107 4.68 4.89 -12.98
C ASP A 107 5.06 3.40 -12.98
N GLN A 108 5.84 2.97 -11.98
CA GLN A 108 6.22 1.56 -11.84
C GLN A 108 5.00 0.67 -11.56
N LEU A 109 4.09 1.11 -10.70
CA LEU A 109 2.84 0.38 -10.46
C LEU A 109 2.02 0.19 -11.75
N ALA A 110 1.95 1.22 -12.59
CA ALA A 110 1.25 1.14 -13.87
C ALA A 110 1.94 0.15 -14.82
N LEU A 111 3.27 0.15 -14.88
CA LEU A 111 4.04 -0.81 -15.68
C LEU A 111 3.81 -2.26 -15.22
N VAL A 112 3.85 -2.51 -13.92
CA VAL A 112 3.62 -3.86 -13.36
C VAL A 112 2.21 -4.34 -13.66
N ARG A 113 1.20 -3.47 -13.51
CA ARG A 113 -0.19 -3.82 -13.84
C ARG A 113 -0.36 -4.14 -15.31
N ALA A 114 0.25 -3.36 -16.20
CA ALA A 114 0.24 -3.67 -17.62
C ALA A 114 0.88 -5.04 -17.92
N LYS A 115 1.95 -5.42 -17.17
CA LYS A 115 2.56 -6.74 -17.29
C LYS A 115 1.64 -7.86 -16.80
N LEU A 116 0.99 -7.69 -15.66
CA LEU A 116 0.00 -8.64 -15.15
C LEU A 116 -1.16 -8.82 -16.14
N ASP A 117 -1.67 -7.73 -16.71
CA ASP A 117 -2.73 -7.77 -17.70
C ASP A 117 -2.27 -8.44 -19.01
N GLU A 118 -1.02 -8.23 -19.44
CA GLU A 118 -0.43 -8.93 -20.58
C GLU A 118 -0.34 -10.44 -20.34
N LEU A 119 0.08 -10.84 -19.13
CA LEU A 119 0.13 -12.25 -18.72
C LEU A 119 -1.27 -12.86 -18.67
N ALA A 120 -2.24 -12.15 -18.11
CA ALA A 120 -3.63 -12.59 -18.05
C ALA A 120 -4.28 -12.66 -19.45
N ALA A 121 -3.96 -11.72 -20.33
CA ALA A 121 -4.45 -11.73 -21.72
C ALA A 121 -3.81 -12.82 -22.57
N LYS A 122 -2.56 -13.23 -22.29
CA LYS A 122 -1.98 -14.46 -22.88
C LYS A 122 -2.68 -15.73 -22.38
N GLN A 123 -3.31 -15.65 -21.21
CA GLN A 123 -4.16 -16.71 -20.66
C GLN A 123 -5.65 -16.39 -20.89
N THR A 124 -6.06 -16.05 -22.12
CA THR A 124 -7.47 -15.72 -22.41
C THR A 124 -8.41 -16.89 -22.07
N PRO A 125 -9.21 -16.79 -20.99
CA PRO A 125 -10.14 -17.82 -20.61
C PRO A 125 -11.28 -17.86 -21.64
N GLY A 126 -11.47 -19.02 -22.26
CA GLY A 126 -12.46 -19.22 -23.32
C GLY A 126 -11.92 -19.18 -24.76
N THR A 127 -10.64 -18.88 -24.98
CA THR A 127 -10.02 -19.05 -26.30
C THR A 127 -9.60 -20.51 -26.47
N ILE A 128 -10.10 -21.13 -27.55
CA ILE A 128 -9.65 -22.46 -27.98
C ILE A 128 -8.58 -22.24 -29.05
N GLU A 129 -7.31 -22.43 -28.68
CA GLU A 129 -6.20 -22.34 -29.64
C GLU A 129 -5.90 -23.72 -30.22
N THR A 130 -5.60 -23.81 -31.53
CA THR A 130 -5.18 -25.08 -32.14
C THR A 130 -3.67 -25.09 -32.33
N VAL A 131 -2.99 -26.06 -31.70
CA VAL A 131 -1.53 -26.25 -31.82
C VAL A 131 -1.26 -27.33 -32.87
N ALA A 132 -0.93 -26.89 -34.08
CA ALA A 132 -0.72 -27.78 -35.23
C ALA A 132 0.73 -28.25 -35.43
N SER A 133 1.69 -27.71 -34.65
CA SER A 133 3.12 -28.02 -34.81
C SER A 133 3.81 -28.25 -33.47
N PRO A 134 4.81 -29.14 -33.41
CA PRO A 134 5.61 -29.38 -32.20
C PRO A 134 6.22 -28.08 -31.66
N THR A 135 5.96 -27.75 -30.40
CA THR A 135 6.49 -26.53 -29.77
C THR A 135 7.65 -26.85 -28.82
N GLY A 136 7.79 -28.11 -28.42
CA GLY A 136 8.73 -28.55 -27.40
C GLY A 136 8.27 -28.25 -25.97
N ARG A 137 7.06 -27.74 -25.78
CA ARG A 137 6.47 -27.44 -24.48
C ARG A 137 5.76 -28.65 -23.90
N PHE A 138 5.43 -28.56 -22.61
CA PHE A 138 4.73 -29.58 -21.86
C PHE A 138 3.29 -29.14 -21.61
N TYR A 139 2.35 -29.88 -22.16
CA TYR A 139 0.93 -29.56 -22.13
C TYR A 139 0.22 -30.43 -21.09
N VAL A 140 -0.62 -29.81 -20.25
CA VAL A 140 -1.46 -30.52 -19.29
C VAL A 140 -2.74 -30.95 -19.98
N VAL A 141 -2.82 -32.22 -20.37
CA VAL A 141 -3.92 -32.80 -21.14
C VAL A 141 -5.00 -33.31 -20.20
N VAL A 142 -6.23 -32.86 -20.40
CA VAL A 142 -7.42 -33.28 -19.63
C VAL A 142 -8.34 -34.22 -20.41
N SER A 143 -8.23 -34.25 -21.74
CA SER A 143 -9.01 -35.16 -22.60
C SER A 143 -8.23 -35.54 -23.85
N SER A 144 -8.45 -36.77 -24.31
CA SER A 144 -7.88 -37.32 -25.55
C SER A 144 -8.99 -38.03 -26.32
N SER A 145 -9.32 -37.53 -27.50
CA SER A 145 -10.43 -38.02 -28.33
C SER A 145 -9.91 -38.43 -29.70
N VAL A 146 -10.49 -39.48 -30.28
CA VAL A 146 -10.15 -39.91 -31.65
C VAL A 146 -10.67 -38.92 -32.67
N ASP A 147 -11.87 -38.39 -32.41
CA ASP A 147 -12.51 -37.42 -33.27
C ASP A 147 -12.19 -35.99 -32.81
N GLY A 148 -11.87 -35.13 -33.79
CA GLY A 148 -11.56 -33.73 -33.55
C GLY A 148 -12.80 -32.92 -33.17
N ASP A 149 -13.97 -33.33 -33.63
CA ASP A 149 -15.24 -32.68 -33.29
C ASP A 149 -15.59 -32.82 -31.80
N LEU A 150 -15.35 -34.00 -31.23
CA LEU A 150 -15.59 -34.32 -29.83
C LEU A 150 -14.60 -33.58 -28.93
N ALA A 151 -13.34 -33.49 -29.36
CA ALA A 151 -12.33 -32.69 -28.67
C ALA A 151 -12.72 -31.19 -28.67
N MET A 152 -13.22 -30.67 -29.79
CA MET A 152 -13.71 -29.31 -29.91
C MET A 152 -14.96 -29.06 -29.03
N ASP A 153 -15.93 -29.98 -28.99
CA ASP A 153 -17.13 -29.82 -28.17
C ASP A 153 -16.78 -29.80 -26.67
N TYR A 154 -15.89 -30.70 -26.25
CA TYR A 154 -15.38 -30.71 -24.88
C TYR A 154 -14.61 -29.42 -24.53
N ALA A 155 -13.76 -28.94 -25.44
CA ALA A 155 -13.07 -27.67 -25.27
C ALA A 155 -14.06 -26.49 -25.21
N ASN A 156 -15.08 -26.45 -26.06
CA ASN A 156 -16.12 -25.42 -26.02
C ASN A 156 -16.91 -25.41 -24.71
N LYS A 157 -17.17 -26.59 -24.14
CA LYS A 157 -17.81 -26.71 -22.83
C LYS A 157 -16.94 -26.09 -21.74
N LEU A 158 -15.67 -26.49 -21.66
CA LEU A 158 -14.74 -25.97 -20.65
C LEU A 158 -14.42 -24.48 -20.87
N ALA A 159 -14.41 -24.01 -22.12
CA ALA A 159 -14.22 -22.61 -22.48
C ALA A 159 -15.35 -21.72 -21.93
N LYS A 160 -16.60 -22.20 -21.97
CA LYS A 160 -17.76 -21.50 -21.37
C LYS A 160 -17.70 -21.40 -19.86
N GLU A 161 -16.98 -22.31 -19.21
CA GLU A 161 -16.70 -22.27 -17.78
C GLU A 161 -15.57 -21.28 -17.43
N GLY A 162 -15.03 -20.59 -18.45
CA GLY A 162 -13.96 -19.61 -18.28
C GLY A 162 -12.58 -20.24 -18.24
N ASN A 163 -12.36 -21.37 -18.92
CA ASN A 163 -11.04 -22.01 -19.01
C ASN A 163 -10.38 -21.73 -20.36
N SER A 164 -9.08 -21.44 -20.35
CA SER A 164 -8.26 -21.32 -21.56
C SER A 164 -7.89 -22.73 -22.02
N LEU A 165 -8.14 -23.07 -23.29
CA LEU A 165 -7.90 -24.44 -23.76
C LEU A 165 -7.12 -24.45 -25.06
N LYS A 166 -6.24 -25.43 -25.20
CA LYS A 166 -5.48 -25.66 -26.43
C LYS A 166 -5.79 -27.04 -26.96
N ILE A 167 -6.12 -27.12 -28.25
CA ILE A 167 -6.32 -28.38 -28.96
C ILE A 167 -5.04 -28.71 -29.69
N ILE A 168 -4.40 -29.76 -29.24
CA ILE A 168 -3.18 -30.30 -29.83
C ILE A 168 -3.61 -31.24 -30.94
N ASN A 169 -3.24 -30.89 -32.17
CA ASN A 169 -3.50 -31.77 -33.30
C ASN A 169 -2.57 -32.99 -33.26
N PRO A 170 -3.03 -34.13 -33.78
CA PRO A 170 -2.19 -35.31 -33.88
C PRO A 170 -0.93 -35.04 -34.73
N SER A 171 0.26 -35.12 -34.12
CA SER A 171 1.55 -35.03 -34.81
C SER A 171 2.40 -36.28 -34.55
N GLY A 172 3.32 -36.60 -35.47
CA GLY A 172 4.20 -37.76 -35.36
C GLY A 172 3.55 -39.12 -35.71
N THR A 173 3.91 -40.17 -34.96
CA THR A 173 3.55 -41.58 -35.22
C THR A 173 2.13 -41.96 -34.78
N ASN A 174 1.49 -41.18 -33.89
CA ASN A 174 0.19 -41.50 -33.33
C ASN A 174 -0.87 -40.48 -33.81
N LYS A 175 -1.20 -40.56 -35.10
CA LYS A 175 -2.01 -39.56 -35.83
C LYS A 175 -3.51 -39.55 -35.49
N LEU A 176 -3.92 -40.33 -34.50
CA LEU A 176 -5.32 -40.70 -34.33
C LEU A 176 -6.04 -39.89 -33.25
N PHE A 177 -5.34 -39.12 -32.41
CA PHE A 177 -5.94 -38.49 -31.25
C PHE A 177 -5.73 -36.98 -31.23
N HIS A 178 -6.84 -36.25 -31.12
CA HIS A 178 -6.89 -34.84 -30.76
C HIS A 178 -6.89 -34.73 -29.23
N ARG A 179 -6.08 -33.82 -28.70
CA ARG A 179 -5.93 -33.69 -27.25
C ARG A 179 -6.29 -32.29 -26.82
N VAL A 180 -7.06 -32.19 -25.74
CA VAL A 180 -7.46 -30.91 -25.13
C VAL A 180 -6.56 -30.68 -23.92
N SER A 181 -5.77 -29.61 -23.96
CA SER A 181 -4.96 -29.17 -22.83
C SER A 181 -5.54 -27.90 -22.22
N VAL A 182 -5.40 -27.78 -20.90
CA VAL A 182 -5.82 -26.59 -20.13
C VAL A 182 -4.70 -25.55 -20.02
N ASP A 183 -3.44 -25.98 -20.10
CA ASP A 183 -2.29 -25.07 -20.01
C ASP A 183 -1.02 -25.69 -20.62
N ASP A 184 0.02 -24.87 -20.80
CA ASP A 184 1.32 -25.29 -21.32
C ASP A 184 2.53 -24.65 -20.61
N TYR A 185 3.51 -25.48 -20.26
CA TYR A 185 4.66 -25.11 -19.43
C TYR A 185 5.99 -25.34 -20.16
N PRO A 186 7.04 -24.57 -19.83
CA PRO A 186 8.37 -24.76 -20.40
C PRO A 186 9.08 -26.02 -19.87
N THR A 187 8.75 -26.46 -18.65
CA THR A 187 9.40 -27.61 -17.99
C THR A 187 8.40 -28.70 -17.62
N TRP A 188 8.88 -29.95 -17.54
CA TRP A 188 8.05 -31.09 -17.14
C TRP A 188 7.58 -30.98 -15.69
N ASP A 189 8.44 -30.50 -14.80
CA ASP A 189 8.14 -30.42 -13.36
C ASP A 189 7.03 -29.42 -13.05
N GLU A 190 7.02 -28.26 -13.73
CA GLU A 190 5.93 -27.28 -13.63
C GLU A 190 4.60 -27.87 -14.14
N ALA A 191 4.63 -28.55 -15.28
CA ALA A 191 3.44 -29.18 -15.86
C ALA A 191 2.86 -30.27 -14.94
N VAL A 192 3.72 -31.11 -14.34
CA VAL A 192 3.29 -32.15 -13.41
C VAL A 192 2.72 -31.54 -12.12
N ALA A 193 3.38 -30.52 -11.56
CA ALA A 193 2.87 -29.82 -10.38
C ALA A 193 1.47 -29.24 -10.63
N ALA A 194 1.27 -28.65 -11.81
CA ALA A 194 0.00 -28.04 -12.22
C ALA A 194 -1.15 -29.06 -12.37
N THR A 195 -0.87 -30.33 -12.69
CA THR A 195 -1.93 -31.36 -12.84
C THR A 195 -2.83 -31.48 -11.61
N SER A 196 -2.29 -31.25 -10.42
CA SER A 196 -3.03 -31.31 -9.15
C SER A 196 -4.19 -30.30 -9.11
N SER A 197 -3.95 -29.09 -9.65
CA SER A 197 -4.93 -28.00 -9.73
C SER A 197 -6.06 -28.30 -10.71
N PHE A 198 -5.83 -29.19 -11.68
CA PHE A 198 -6.79 -29.55 -12.72
C PHE A 198 -7.44 -30.92 -12.50
N SER A 199 -7.25 -31.54 -11.33
CA SER A 199 -7.88 -32.82 -10.96
C SER A 199 -9.41 -32.79 -10.99
N ALA A 200 -10.02 -31.60 -10.91
CA ALA A 200 -11.47 -31.39 -11.04
C ALA A 200 -12.01 -31.66 -12.47
N PHE A 201 -11.14 -31.64 -13.49
CA PHE A 201 -11.53 -31.85 -14.90
C PHE A 201 -11.65 -33.33 -15.31
N GLY A 202 -11.36 -34.27 -14.40
CA GLY A 202 -11.58 -35.72 -14.58
C GLY A 202 -10.43 -36.61 -14.09
N GLU A 203 -10.65 -37.93 -14.04
CA GLU A 203 -9.72 -38.95 -13.49
C GLU A 203 -8.46 -39.24 -14.33
N GLY A 204 -8.15 -38.43 -15.34
CA GLY A 204 -7.09 -38.74 -16.30
C GLY A 204 -6.33 -37.51 -16.80
N VAL A 205 -5.92 -36.61 -15.90
CA VAL A 205 -5.04 -35.49 -16.26
C VAL A 205 -3.59 -35.98 -16.34
N TRP A 206 -2.91 -35.73 -17.45
CA TRP A 206 -1.52 -36.14 -17.66
C TRP A 206 -0.76 -35.14 -18.53
N VAL A 207 0.57 -35.19 -18.47
CA VAL A 207 1.44 -34.25 -19.18
C VAL A 207 1.92 -34.85 -20.50
N LEU A 208 1.77 -34.10 -21.58
CA LEU A 208 2.28 -34.44 -22.91
C LEU A 208 3.36 -33.46 -23.34
N LYS A 209 4.50 -33.96 -23.82
CA LYS A 209 5.43 -33.16 -24.62
C LYS A 209 4.97 -33.15 -26.07
N TYR A 210 4.78 -31.96 -26.64
CA TYR A 210 4.40 -31.76 -28.04
C TYR A 210 5.32 -30.71 -28.65
#